data_AF-A0A443JDZ6-F1
#
_entry.id   AF-A0A443JDZ6-F1
#
_cell.length_a   1.000
_cell.length_b   1.000
_cell.length_c   1.000
_cell.angle_alpha   90.00
_cell.angle_beta   90.00
_cell.angle_gamma   90.00
#
_symmetry.space_group_name_H-M   'P 1'
#
loop_
_entity.id
_entity.type
_entity.pdbx_description
1 polymer ?
#
loop_
_entity_poly.entity_id
_entity_poly.type
_entity_poly.pdbx_seq_one_letter_code
_entity_poly.pdbx_strand_id
1 'polypeptide(L)'
;MQITFSPQRRDDMLSASVDGNILTLNDEVIDLTSVTAEDPRDFEGSDWIVGQATRVDGELHVTLILPVGPEASEAQRFPLPVSVSAGAVPLPV
;
A
#
# COMPACT_ATOMS: atom_id res chain seq x y z
N MET A 1 9.04 4.10 -3.41
CA MET A 1 8.19 3.00 -2.94
C MET A 1 7.10 2.83 -3.96
N GLN A 2 7.02 1.66 -4.58
CA GLN A 2 6.00 1.31 -5.54
C GLN A 2 4.82 0.68 -4.78
N ILE A 3 3.67 1.35 -4.84
CA ILE A 3 2.44 0.91 -4.21
C ILE A 3 1.50 0.40 -5.30
N THR A 4 1.02 -0.82 -5.10
CA THR A 4 -0.09 -1.38 -5.87
C THR A 4 -1.32 -1.49 -4.98
N PHE A 5 -2.49 -1.63 -5.59
CA PHE A 5 -3.75 -1.62 -4.87
C PHE A 5 -4.54 -2.88 -5.18
N SER A 6 -5.14 -3.46 -4.14
CA SER A 6 -6.11 -4.54 -4.21
C SER A 6 -7.49 -3.97 -3.83
N PRO A 7 -8.35 -3.64 -4.81
CA PRO A 7 -9.69 -3.14 -4.53
C PRO A 7 -10.49 -4.15 -3.73
N GLN A 8 -11.09 -3.70 -2.62
CA GLN A 8 -11.93 -4.54 -1.77
C GLN A 8 -13.16 -3.76 -1.32
N ARG A 9 -14.33 -4.41 -1.35
CA ARG A 9 -15.53 -3.82 -0.76
C ARG A 9 -15.30 -3.69 0.75
N ARG A 10 -15.22 -2.45 1.24
CA ARG A 10 -15.23 -2.07 2.66
C ARG A 10 -15.77 -0.64 2.80
N ASP A 11 -16.29 -0.29 3.98
CA ASP A 11 -16.94 1.01 4.26
C ASP A 11 -16.03 2.01 4.99
N ASP A 12 -14.92 1.53 5.55
CA ASP A 12 -13.90 2.36 6.15
C ASP A 12 -12.97 2.96 5.08
N MET A 13 -12.23 3.99 5.47
CA MET A 13 -11.37 4.76 4.59
C MET A 13 -9.91 4.44 4.83
N LEU A 14 -9.10 4.54 3.77
CA LEU A 14 -7.65 4.48 3.85
C LEU A 14 -7.08 5.90 3.76
N SER A 15 -6.17 6.21 4.67
CA SER A 15 -5.18 7.27 4.55
C SER A 15 -3.80 6.62 4.57
N ALA A 16 -2.96 6.95 3.59
CA ALA A 16 -1.63 6.38 3.46
C ALA A 16 -0.58 7.47 3.20
N SER A 17 0.57 7.38 3.86
CA SER A 17 1.72 8.24 3.60
C SER A 17 3.03 7.48 3.70
N VAL A 18 4.03 7.94 2.95
CA VAL A 18 5.37 7.36 2.90
C VAL A 18 6.37 8.37 3.44
N ASP A 19 7.32 7.91 4.24
CA ASP A 19 8.53 8.65 4.60
C ASP A 19 9.74 7.71 4.53
N GLY A 20 10.43 7.71 3.38
CA GLY A 20 11.51 6.77 3.10
C GLY A 20 11.02 5.31 3.06
N ASN A 21 11.43 4.51 4.06
CA ASN A 21 10.99 3.12 4.22
C ASN A 21 9.85 2.98 5.25
N ILE A 22 9.34 4.09 5.80
CA ILE A 22 8.21 4.06 6.72
C ILE A 22 6.92 4.27 5.92
N LEU A 23 5.94 3.40 6.14
CA LEU A 23 4.60 3.51 5.61
C LEU A 23 3.63 3.72 6.75
N THR A 24 2.84 4.79 6.71
CA THR A 24 1.81 5.05 7.71
C THR A 24 0.44 4.83 7.09
N LEU A 25 -0.38 3.95 7.67
CA LEU A 25 -1.73 3.60 7.22
C LEU A 25 -2.73 3.90 8.34
N ASN A 26 -3.62 4.89 8.18
CA ASN A 26 -4.58 5.28 9.22
C ASN A 26 -3.95 5.42 10.62
N ASP A 27 -2.85 6.16 10.71
CA ASP A 27 -2.05 6.37 11.93
C ASP A 27 -1.24 5.14 12.42
N GLU A 28 -1.40 3.96 11.81
CA GLU A 28 -0.54 2.80 12.05
C GLU A 28 0.80 2.98 11.32
N VAL A 29 1.91 2.99 12.06
CA VAL A 29 3.26 3.14 11.51
C VAL A 29 3.88 1.77 11.27
N ILE A 30 4.27 1.53 10.02
CA ILE A 30 4.87 0.27 9.57
C ILE A 30 6.29 0.55 9.07
N ASP A 31 7.27 -0.04 9.74
CA ASP A 31 8.68 0.08 9.37
C ASP A 31 9.07 -1.04 8.38
N LEU A 32 9.38 -0.65 7.15
CA LEU A 32 9.79 -1.56 6.07
C LEU A 32 11.32 -1.57 5.87
N THR A 33 12.10 -1.00 6.79
CA THR A 33 13.55 -0.86 6.65
C THR A 33 14.26 -2.22 6.56
N SER A 34 13.73 -3.24 7.24
CA SER A 34 14.28 -4.61 7.25
C SER A 34 13.89 -5.43 6.03
N VAL A 35 12.97 -4.95 5.18
CA VAL A 35 12.50 -5.68 4.00
C VAL A 35 13.55 -5.64 2.89
N THR A 36 13.96 -6.81 2.41
CA THR A 36 14.89 -6.98 1.28
C THR A 36 14.30 -7.88 0.20
N ALA A 37 15.05 -8.10 -0.89
CA ALA A 37 14.63 -9.03 -1.93
C ALA A 37 14.68 -10.50 -1.44
N GLU A 38 15.64 -10.82 -0.57
CA GLU A 38 15.88 -12.15 -0.02
C GLU A 38 15.05 -12.45 1.24
N ASP A 39 14.58 -11.42 1.95
CA ASP A 39 13.68 -11.51 3.11
C ASP A 39 12.41 -10.66 2.89
N PRO A 40 11.47 -11.11 2.02
CA PRO A 40 10.14 -10.53 1.94
C PRO A 40 9.42 -10.67 3.28
N ARG A 41 8.66 -9.65 3.68
CA ARG A 41 7.95 -9.63 4.97
C ARG A 41 6.46 -9.61 4.76
N ASP A 42 5.78 -10.49 5.48
CA ASP A 42 4.34 -10.39 5.67
C ASP A 42 4.04 -9.45 6.85
N PHE A 43 2.90 -8.78 6.78
CA PHE A 43 2.41 -7.87 7.80
C PHE A 43 1.05 -8.37 8.30
N GLU A 44 1.03 -9.61 8.81
CA GLU A 44 -0.17 -10.31 9.30
C GLU A 44 -0.97 -9.53 10.36
N GLY A 45 -0.37 -8.50 10.97
CA GLY A 45 -1.04 -7.59 11.91
C GLY A 45 -1.69 -6.36 11.30
N SER A 46 -1.50 -6.08 10.01
CA SER A 46 -2.05 -4.90 9.34
C SER A 46 -3.31 -5.24 8.54
N ASP A 47 -4.39 -4.52 8.81
CA ASP A 47 -5.68 -4.65 8.11
C ASP A 47 -5.69 -4.07 6.68
N TRP A 48 -4.53 -3.58 6.21
CA TRP A 48 -4.41 -2.76 5.01
C TRP A 48 -3.37 -3.26 4.02
N ILE A 49 -2.46 -4.15 4.42
CA ILE A 49 -1.45 -4.73 3.52
C ILE A 49 -1.92 -6.10 3.04
N VAL A 50 -1.77 -6.37 1.74
CA VAL A 50 -2.06 -7.68 1.15
C VAL A 50 -0.76 -8.38 0.78
N GLY A 51 -0.56 -9.57 1.34
CA GLY A 51 0.61 -10.39 1.07
C GLY A 51 1.90 -9.76 1.58
N GLN A 52 3.02 -10.11 0.95
CA GLN A 52 4.34 -9.70 1.41
C GLN A 52 4.81 -8.41 0.77
N ALA A 53 5.44 -7.53 1.56
CA ALA A 53 6.31 -6.49 1.02
C ALA A 53 7.65 -7.10 0.62
N THR A 54 8.21 -6.62 -0.49
CA THR A 54 9.52 -7.06 -0.99
C THR A 54 10.27 -5.90 -1.64
N ARG A 55 11.54 -6.11 -1.99
CA ARG A 55 12.28 -5.19 -2.86
C ARG A 55 12.47 -5.79 -4.25
N VAL A 56 12.16 -5.01 -5.27
CA VAL A 56 12.46 -5.34 -6.67
C VAL A 56 13.37 -4.24 -7.20
N ASP A 57 14.53 -4.61 -7.75
CA ASP A 57 15.55 -3.68 -8.25
C ASP A 57 15.92 -2.55 -7.27
N GLY A 58 15.89 -2.87 -5.96
CA GLY A 58 16.20 -1.94 -4.88
C GLY A 58 15.03 -1.07 -4.40
N GLU A 59 13.90 -1.05 -5.10
CA GLU A 59 12.69 -0.33 -4.69
C GLU A 59 11.76 -1.21 -3.85
N LEU A 60 11.18 -0.65 -2.78
CA LEU A 60 10.15 -1.32 -1.96
C LEU A 60 8.82 -1.40 -2.72
N HIS A 61 8.26 -2.60 -2.79
CA HIS A 61 6.98 -2.92 -3.41
C HIS A 61 6.00 -3.37 -2.33
N VAL A 62 4.86 -2.70 -2.23
CA VAL A 62 3.81 -2.99 -1.24
C VAL A 62 2.45 -3.00 -1.93
N THR A 63 1.58 -3.92 -1.55
CA THR A 63 0.19 -3.97 -2.02
C THR A 63 -0.73 -3.54 -0.90
N LEU A 64 -1.54 -2.50 -1.13
CA LEU A 64 -2.50 -1.99 -0.16
C LEU A 64 -3.93 -2.36 -0.55
N ILE A 65 -4.78 -2.60 0.44
CA ILE A 65 -6.22 -2.69 0.22
C ILE A 65 -6.74 -1.30 -0.13
N LEU A 66 -7.43 -1.17 -1.27
CA LEU A 66 -8.15 0.05 -1.63
C LEU A 66 -9.64 -0.12 -1.30
N PRO A 67 -10.19 0.64 -0.34
CA PRO A 67 -11.62 0.66 -0.10
C PRO A 67 -12.41 1.08 -1.33
N VAL A 68 -13.34 0.23 -1.76
CA VAL A 68 -14.25 0.56 -2.86
C VAL A 68 -15.70 0.28 -2.49
N GLY A 69 -16.59 1.17 -2.91
CA GLY A 69 -18.04 1.02 -2.75
C GLY A 69 -18.69 0.27 -3.92
N PRO A 70 -20.02 0.10 -3.90
CA PRO A 70 -20.77 -0.50 -5.01
C PRO A 70 -20.66 0.31 -6.31
N GLU A 71 -20.49 1.64 -6.20
CA GLU A 71 -20.39 2.58 -7.32
C GLU A 71 -18.93 2.93 -7.66
N ALA A 72 -18.00 2.00 -7.45
CA ALA A 72 -16.57 2.22 -7.66
C ALA A 72 -16.24 2.62 -9.11
N SER A 73 -15.40 3.65 -9.26
CA SER A 73 -14.91 4.12 -10.55
C SER A 73 -14.10 3.03 -11.28
N GLU A 74 -13.85 3.21 -12.58
CA GLU A 74 -12.95 2.31 -13.30
C GLU A 74 -11.52 2.37 -12.74
N ALA A 75 -11.04 3.56 -12.39
CA ALA A 75 -9.73 3.74 -11.77
C ALA A 75 -9.64 3.09 -10.38
N GLN A 76 -10.76 3.01 -9.65
CA GLN A 76 -10.83 2.28 -8.38
C GLN A 76 -10.91 0.78 -8.56
N ARG A 77 -11.60 0.28 -9.59
CA ARG A 77 -11.71 -1.16 -9.87
C ARG A 77 -10.46 -1.74 -10.54
N PHE A 78 -9.73 -0.92 -11.29
CA PHE A 78 -8.50 -1.28 -12.01
C PHE A 78 -7.40 -0.25 -11.73
N PRO A 79 -6.94 -0.15 -10.48
CA PRO A 79 -6.00 0.87 -10.07
C PRO A 79 -4.63 0.69 -10.71
N LEU A 80 -4.08 1.80 -11.21
CA LEU A 80 -2.70 1.84 -11.65
C LEU A 80 -1.76 1.91 -10.44
N PRO A 81 -0.57 1.28 -10.51
CA PRO A 81 0.46 1.44 -9.48
C PRO A 81 0.90 2.89 -9.35
N VAL A 82 1.33 3.28 -8.15
CA VAL A 82 1.88 4.62 -7.87
C VAL A 82 3.27 4.51 -7.25
N SER A 83 4.20 5.36 -7.68
CA SER A 83 5.52 5.48 -7.07
C SER A 83 5.58 6.72 -6.19
N VAL A 84 5.85 6.51 -4.90
CA VAL A 84 5.91 7.59 -3.89
C VAL A 84 7.25 7.54 -3.19
N SER A 85 7.95 8.67 -3.13
CA SER A 85 9.23 8.81 -2.42
C SER A 85 9.07 9.39 -1.02
N ALA A 86 8.10 10.29 -0.83
CA ALA A 86 7.70 10.85 0.45
C ALA A 86 6.32 11.53 0.34
N GLY A 87 5.59 11.64 1.45
CA GLY A 87 4.31 12.33 1.54
C GLY A 87 3.09 11.43 1.36
N ALA A 88 1.93 12.06 1.14
CA ALA A 88 0.67 11.34 0.98
C ALA A 88 0.67 10.46 -0.27
N VAL A 89 0.17 9.23 -0.13
CA VAL A 89 -0.05 8.32 -1.25
C VAL A 89 -1.33 8.73 -1.97
N PRO A 90 -1.28 9.05 -3.27
CA PRO A 90 -2.48 9.37 -4.03
C PRO A 90 -3.34 8.11 -4.19
N LEU A 91 -4.54 8.12 -3.61
CA LEU A 91 -5.50 7.03 -3.76
C LEU A 91 -6.33 7.23 -5.04
N PRO A 92 -6.58 6.16 -5.82
CA PRO A 92 -7.49 6.22 -6.97
C PRO A 92 -8.92 6.64 -6.56
N VAL A 93 -9.53 7.51 -7.38
CA VAL A 93 -10.89 8.06 -7.18
C VAL A 93 -11.82 7.75 -8.35
#